data_AF-A0A553GM37-F1
#
_entry.id   AF-A0A553GM37-F1
#
_cell.length_a   1.000
_cell.length_b   1.000
_cell.length_c   1.000
_cell.angle_alpha   90.00
_cell.angle_beta   90.00
_cell.angle_gamma   90.00
#
_symmetry.space_group_name_H-M   'P 1'
#
loop_
_entity.id
_entity.type
_entity.pdbx_description
1 polymer ?
#
loop_
_entity_poly.entity_id
_entity_poly.type
_entity_poly.pdbx_seq_one_letter_code
_entity_poly.pdbx_strand_id
1 'polypeptide(L)'
;MKKIELKYYSKTDDIYTVRLGNGLEFEFKQEKQAQAFLRKTSKNLTEQLTFINHVYSQMFLTYRQNYLLFAPNSGKRQANIFQAERNINDYFTGVASSLNKSVWMSNTKNGNYIVFSAFYYCIYAFRNVCAELNLLVERQKLTTLKYQLINYHNEINLIERNLNEYEQIKAVRMSNRARYDDINSVTMARVV
;
A
#
# COMPACT_ATOMS: atom_id res chain seq x y z
N MET A 1 -0.20 16.64 -9.00
CA MET A 1 -0.05 15.25 -8.53
C MET A 1 -1.43 14.58 -8.50
N LYS A 2 -1.54 13.35 -9.01
CA LYS A 2 -2.82 12.60 -9.05
C LYS A 2 -3.29 12.28 -7.62
N LYS A 3 -4.61 12.28 -7.37
CA LYS A 3 -5.22 12.05 -6.03
C LYS A 3 -6.12 10.82 -6.06
N ILE A 4 -6.19 10.11 -4.93
CA ILE A 4 -7.17 9.04 -4.69
C ILE A 4 -8.43 9.68 -4.13
N GLU A 5 -9.59 9.38 -4.71
CA GLU A 5 -10.89 9.88 -4.25
C GLU A 5 -11.90 8.75 -4.10
N LEU A 6 -12.03 8.23 -2.88
CA LEU A 6 -13.04 7.23 -2.54
C LEU A 6 -14.38 7.91 -2.27
N LYS A 7 -15.42 7.47 -2.99
CA LYS A 7 -16.76 8.11 -2.96
C LYS A 7 -17.89 7.21 -2.51
N TYR A 8 -17.69 5.90 -2.53
CA TYR A 8 -18.77 4.94 -2.44
C TYR A 8 -18.84 4.27 -1.06
N TYR A 9 -20.08 4.17 -0.58
CA TYR A 9 -20.53 3.40 0.58
C TYR A 9 -21.88 2.77 0.19
N SER A 10 -22.29 1.70 0.87
CA SER A 10 -23.64 1.13 0.75
C SER A 10 -24.51 1.63 1.89
N LYS A 11 -25.82 1.72 1.66
CA LYS A 11 -26.81 1.98 2.70
C LYS A 11 -27.77 0.79 2.75
N THR A 12 -27.92 0.21 3.94
CA THR A 12 -28.91 -0.82 4.23
C THR A 12 -29.65 -0.38 5.49
N ASP A 13 -30.97 -0.26 5.41
CA ASP A 13 -31.81 0.35 6.45
C ASP A 13 -31.30 1.76 6.83
N ASP A 14 -30.86 1.95 8.08
CA ASP A 14 -30.31 3.19 8.60
C ASP A 14 -28.79 3.15 8.84
N ILE A 15 -28.11 2.16 8.27
CA ILE A 15 -26.66 1.96 8.42
C ILE A 15 -25.95 2.24 7.10
N TYR A 16 -24.91 3.07 7.17
CA TYR A 16 -24.01 3.39 6.08
C TYR A 16 -22.73 2.57 6.23
N THR A 17 -22.45 1.70 5.26
CA THR A 17 -21.34 0.75 5.31
C THR A 17 -20.27 1.12 4.29
N VAL A 18 -19.04 1.32 4.76
CA VAL A 18 -17.85 1.51 3.93
C VAL A 18 -17.02 0.23 3.99
N ARG A 19 -16.89 -0.46 2.86
CA ARG A 19 -15.98 -1.60 2.71
C ARG A 19 -14.71 -1.17 2.00
N LEU A 20 -13.57 -1.59 2.53
CA LEU A 20 -12.24 -1.32 1.99
C LEU A 20 -11.61 -2.62 1.46
N GLY A 21 -10.67 -2.48 0.52
CA GLY A 21 -10.03 -3.63 -0.16
C GLY A 21 -9.10 -4.49 0.66
N ASN A 22 -8.86 -4.11 1.91
CA ASN A 22 -8.12 -4.88 2.89
C ASN A 22 -9.03 -5.81 3.73
N GLY A 23 -10.30 -5.96 3.35
CA GLY A 23 -11.24 -6.84 4.05
C GLY A 23 -11.92 -6.20 5.25
N LEU A 24 -11.69 -4.90 5.50
CA LEU A 24 -12.35 -4.18 6.59
C LEU A 24 -13.67 -3.57 6.16
N GLU A 25 -14.60 -3.60 7.11
CA GLU A 25 -15.92 -3.02 7.00
C GLU A 25 -16.15 -2.03 8.15
N PHE A 26 -16.68 -0.85 7.82
CA PHE A 26 -16.96 0.20 8.78
C PHE A 26 -18.39 0.70 8.62
N GLU A 27 -19.12 0.72 9.72
CA GLU A 27 -20.52 1.11 9.76
C GLU A 27 -20.70 2.47 10.45
N PHE A 28 -21.61 3.27 9.93
CA PHE A 28 -21.95 4.60 10.43
C PHE A 28 -23.45 4.78 10.49
N LYS A 29 -23.95 5.41 11.56
CA LYS A 29 -25.37 5.80 11.68
C LYS A 29 -25.72 7.08 10.91
N GLN A 30 -24.72 7.85 10.49
CA GLN A 30 -24.90 9.13 9.81
C GLN A 30 -24.07 9.17 8.53
N GLU A 31 -24.70 9.57 7.43
CA GLU A 31 -24.04 9.71 6.14
C GLU A 31 -22.81 10.64 6.20
N LYS A 32 -22.95 11.77 6.91
CA LYS A 32 -21.87 12.75 7.10
C LYS A 32 -20.61 12.12 7.70
N GLN A 33 -20.77 11.13 8.59
CA GLN A 33 -19.65 10.42 9.20
C GLN A 33 -18.98 9.47 8.22
N ALA A 34 -19.76 8.72 7.42
CA ALA A 34 -19.24 7.86 6.36
C ALA A 34 -18.48 8.67 5.30
N GLN A 35 -19.02 9.82 4.87
CA GLN A 35 -18.33 10.72 3.95
C GLN A 35 -17.04 11.30 4.54
N ALA A 36 -17.05 11.72 5.81
CA ALA A 36 -15.86 12.21 6.49
C ALA A 36 -14.78 11.12 6.61
N PHE A 37 -15.20 9.88 6.89
CA PHE A 37 -14.33 8.71 6.88
C PHE A 37 -13.69 8.50 5.50
N LEU A 38 -14.48 8.52 4.43
CA LEU A 38 -14.00 8.34 3.05
C LEU A 38 -13.02 9.44 2.64
N ARG A 39 -13.27 10.71 2.99
CA ARG A 39 -12.34 11.82 2.75
C ARG A 39 -11.01 11.63 3.47
N LYS A 40 -11.05 11.23 4.75
CA LYS A 40 -9.84 10.94 5.53
C LYS A 40 -9.07 9.76 4.94
N THR A 41 -9.76 8.71 4.52
CA THR A 41 -9.17 7.53 3.85
C THR A 41 -8.51 7.94 2.53
N SER A 42 -9.21 8.73 1.71
CA SER A 42 -8.70 9.25 0.44
C SER A 42 -7.42 10.08 0.61
N LYS A 43 -7.37 10.94 1.63
CA LYS A 43 -6.16 11.72 1.96
C LYS A 43 -4.99 10.78 2.30
N ASN A 44 -5.21 9.83 3.21
CA ASN A 44 -4.18 8.89 3.61
C ASN A 44 -3.70 8.02 2.43
N LEU A 45 -4.60 7.49 1.61
CA LEU A 45 -4.23 6.70 0.42
C LEU A 45 -3.50 7.55 -0.63
N THR A 46 -3.78 8.85 -0.71
CA THR A 46 -3.01 9.77 -1.56
C THR A 46 -1.60 9.98 -1.02
N GLU A 47 -1.42 10.09 0.29
CA GLU A 47 -0.10 10.13 0.93
C GLU A 47 0.67 8.83 0.66
N GLN A 48 0.02 7.67 0.80
CA GLN A 48 0.63 6.38 0.49
C GLN A 48 0.96 6.23 -1.01
N LEU A 49 0.09 6.69 -1.92
CA LEU A 49 0.39 6.74 -3.36
C LEU A 49 1.69 7.51 -3.63
N THR A 50 1.85 8.65 -2.97
CA THR A 50 3.03 9.50 -3.08
C THR A 50 4.28 8.77 -2.60
N PHE A 51 4.17 8.11 -1.45
CA PHE A 51 5.28 7.40 -0.85
C PHE A 51 5.69 6.17 -1.67
N ILE A 52 4.73 5.37 -2.12
CA ILE A 52 4.98 4.25 -3.04
C ILE A 52 5.64 4.74 -4.33
N ASN A 53 5.17 5.85 -4.91
CA ASN A 53 5.78 6.42 -6.12
C ASN A 53 7.22 6.93 -5.87
N HIS A 54 7.51 7.45 -4.68
CA HIS A 54 8.86 7.83 -4.29
C HIS A 54 9.79 6.61 -4.24
N VAL A 55 9.39 5.54 -3.53
CA VAL A 55 10.15 4.29 -3.44
C VAL A 55 10.36 3.67 -4.83
N TYR A 56 9.31 3.61 -5.65
CA TYR A 56 9.41 3.18 -7.05
C TYR A 56 10.49 3.96 -7.82
N SER A 57 10.47 5.30 -7.71
CA SER A 57 11.40 6.16 -8.44
C SER A 57 12.84 5.92 -7.98
N GLN A 58 13.07 5.79 -6.67
CA GLN A 58 14.38 5.51 -6.09
C GLN A 58 14.91 4.14 -6.55
N MET A 59 14.12 3.08 -6.39
CA MET A 59 14.52 1.73 -6.80
C MET A 59 14.81 1.65 -8.30
N PHE A 60 13.96 2.28 -9.13
CA PHE A 60 14.16 2.31 -10.58
C PHE A 60 15.44 3.05 -10.98
N LEU A 61 15.71 4.20 -10.37
CA LEU A 61 16.94 4.96 -10.62
C LEU A 61 18.18 4.19 -10.18
N THR A 62 18.15 3.57 -9.00
CA THR A 62 19.25 2.74 -8.50
C THR A 62 19.51 1.55 -9.43
N TYR A 63 18.47 0.86 -9.88
CA TYR A 63 18.61 -0.21 -10.87
C TYR A 63 19.25 0.31 -12.17
N ARG A 64 18.74 1.41 -12.74
CA ARG A 64 19.26 1.99 -13.99
C ARG A 64 20.70 2.45 -13.89
N GLN A 65 21.09 3.11 -12.79
CA GLN A 65 22.46 3.60 -12.59
C GLN A 65 23.48 2.47 -12.48
N ASN A 66 23.06 1.31 -11.97
CA ASN A 66 23.92 0.14 -11.76
C ASN A 66 23.76 -0.94 -12.84
N TYR A 67 22.92 -0.69 -13.86
CA TYR A 67 22.61 -1.66 -14.90
C TYR A 67 23.86 -2.26 -15.58
N LEU A 68 24.85 -1.43 -15.89
CA LEU A 68 26.11 -1.87 -16.50
C LEU A 68 26.97 -2.73 -15.56
N LEU A 69 26.85 -2.57 -14.24
CA LEU A 69 27.54 -3.42 -13.26
C LEU A 69 26.91 -4.81 -13.17
N PHE A 70 25.62 -4.92 -13.52
CA PHE A 70 24.89 -6.18 -13.59
C PHE A 70 25.08 -6.88 -14.94
N ALA A 71 25.50 -6.15 -15.97
CA ALA A 71 25.69 -6.71 -17.30
C ALA A 71 26.77 -7.81 -17.30
N PRO A 72 26.52 -8.96 -17.94
CA PRO A 72 27.49 -10.04 -18.00
C PRO A 72 28.71 -9.62 -18.83
N ASN A 73 29.92 -9.96 -18.35
CA ASN A 73 31.13 -9.91 -19.18
C ASN A 73 30.91 -10.75 -20.45
N SER A 74 31.23 -10.15 -21.60
CA SER A 74 31.08 -10.75 -22.92
C SER A 74 31.79 -12.12 -22.97
N GLY A 75 31.02 -13.19 -23.16
CA GLY A 75 31.58 -14.53 -23.41
C GLY A 75 30.90 -15.70 -22.68
N LYS A 76 30.04 -15.48 -21.68
CA LYS A 76 29.27 -16.57 -21.03
C LYS A 76 27.78 -16.26 -21.01
N ARG A 77 26.96 -17.19 -21.50
CA ARG A 77 25.50 -17.10 -21.46
C ARG A 77 25.04 -17.20 -20.00
N GLN A 78 24.52 -16.11 -19.44
CA GLN A 78 24.10 -16.06 -18.03
C GLN A 78 22.58 -15.92 -17.95
N ALA A 79 21.89 -17.04 -18.21
CA ALA A 79 20.43 -17.10 -18.23
C ALA A 79 19.79 -16.49 -16.96
N ASN A 80 20.39 -16.72 -15.80
CA ASN A 80 19.90 -16.21 -14.52
C ASN A 80 19.93 -14.66 -14.44
N ILE A 81 20.93 -13.99 -15.03
CA ILE A 81 20.97 -12.52 -15.04
C ILE A 81 19.86 -11.97 -15.92
N PHE A 82 19.73 -12.52 -17.13
CA PHE A 82 18.68 -12.08 -18.05
C PHE A 82 17.28 -12.34 -17.49
N GLN A 83 17.11 -13.42 -16.71
CA GLN A 83 15.85 -13.70 -16.03
C GLN A 83 15.58 -12.67 -14.92
N ALA A 84 16.58 -12.37 -14.08
CA ALA A 84 16.45 -11.35 -13.04
C ALA A 84 16.10 -9.97 -13.62
N GLU A 85 16.77 -9.58 -14.72
CA GLU A 85 16.47 -8.35 -15.46
C GLU A 85 15.03 -8.30 -15.96
N ARG A 86 14.56 -9.38 -16.61
CA ARG A 86 13.17 -9.48 -17.08
C ARG A 86 12.19 -9.34 -15.93
N ASN A 87 12.42 -10.08 -14.85
CA ASN A 87 11.58 -10.04 -13.65
C ASN A 87 11.52 -8.61 -13.07
N ILE A 88 12.67 -7.94 -12.90
CA ILE A 88 12.75 -6.57 -12.40
C ILE A 88 11.94 -5.61 -13.30
N ASN A 89 12.12 -5.70 -14.61
CA ASN A 89 11.40 -4.85 -15.57
C ASN A 89 9.89 -5.11 -15.55
N ASP A 90 9.46 -6.37 -15.45
CA ASP A 90 8.07 -6.76 -15.35
C ASP A 90 7.44 -6.21 -14.06
N TYR A 91 8.14 -6.33 -12.91
CA TYR A 91 7.69 -5.76 -11.64
C TYR A 91 7.59 -4.24 -11.69
N PHE A 92 8.59 -3.53 -12.24
CA PHE A 92 8.51 -2.07 -12.37
C PHE A 92 7.35 -1.64 -13.28
N THR A 93 7.14 -2.35 -14.39
CA THR A 93 6.00 -2.10 -15.29
C THR A 93 4.67 -2.33 -14.57
N GLY A 94 4.56 -3.43 -13.81
CA GLY A 94 3.41 -3.74 -13.00
C GLY A 94 3.11 -2.68 -11.93
N VAL A 95 4.14 -2.16 -11.26
CA VAL A 95 4.01 -1.07 -10.27
C VAL A 95 3.49 0.19 -10.95
N ALA A 96 4.10 0.62 -12.06
CA ALA A 96 3.68 1.81 -12.79
C ALA A 96 2.21 1.71 -13.27
N SER A 97 1.81 0.52 -13.75
CA SER A 97 0.43 0.23 -14.13
C SER A 97 -0.52 0.29 -12.93
N SER A 98 -0.14 -0.33 -11.81
CA SER A 98 -0.93 -0.37 -10.58
C SER A 98 -1.14 1.02 -9.97
N LEU A 99 -0.11 1.87 -9.96
CA LEU A 99 -0.23 3.25 -9.50
C LEU A 99 -1.22 4.04 -10.36
N ASN A 100 -1.13 3.94 -11.69
CA ASN A 100 -2.09 4.60 -12.57
C ASN A 100 -3.52 4.05 -12.40
N LYS A 101 -3.67 2.73 -12.28
CA LYS A 101 -4.96 2.07 -12.07
C LYS A 101 -5.61 2.49 -10.76
N SER A 102 -4.84 2.59 -9.67
CA SER A 102 -5.35 3.02 -8.36
C SER A 102 -5.99 4.40 -8.42
N VAL A 103 -5.35 5.36 -9.11
CA VAL A 103 -5.91 6.70 -9.31
C VAL A 103 -7.19 6.63 -10.12
N TRP A 104 -7.13 6.00 -11.30
CA TRP A 104 -8.25 5.99 -12.23
C TRP A 104 -9.48 5.28 -11.63
N MET A 105 -9.27 4.14 -10.99
CA MET A 105 -10.35 3.34 -10.41
C MET A 105 -10.84 3.84 -9.06
N SER A 106 -10.12 4.74 -8.38
CA SER A 106 -10.55 5.26 -7.07
C SER A 106 -11.94 5.89 -7.10
N ASN A 107 -12.30 6.50 -8.23
CA ASN A 107 -13.59 7.14 -8.47
C ASN A 107 -14.71 6.18 -8.89
N THR A 108 -14.47 4.88 -8.92
CA THR A 108 -15.49 3.88 -9.31
C THR A 108 -16.14 3.25 -8.08
N LYS A 109 -17.28 2.58 -8.28
CA LYS A 109 -18.00 1.88 -7.20
C LYS A 109 -17.13 0.89 -6.42
N ASN A 110 -16.19 0.24 -7.11
CA ASN A 110 -15.26 -0.72 -6.52
C ASN A 110 -13.90 -0.08 -6.17
N GLY A 111 -13.77 1.25 -6.25
CA GLY A 111 -12.52 1.96 -6.03
C GLY A 111 -11.89 1.67 -4.67
N ASN A 112 -12.71 1.56 -3.63
CA ASN A 112 -12.27 1.21 -2.29
C ASN A 112 -11.53 -0.13 -2.24
N TYR A 113 -11.90 -1.09 -3.10
CA TYR A 113 -11.25 -2.40 -3.16
C TYR A 113 -9.98 -2.37 -3.99
N ILE A 114 -10.09 -1.76 -5.17
CA ILE A 114 -9.05 -1.79 -6.19
C ILE A 114 -7.80 -1.02 -5.75
N VAL A 115 -7.96 0.11 -5.05
CA VAL A 115 -6.82 0.92 -4.60
C VAL A 115 -5.92 0.13 -3.64
N PHE A 116 -6.50 -0.56 -2.68
CA PHE A 116 -5.73 -1.37 -1.72
C PHE A 116 -5.05 -2.56 -2.42
N SER A 117 -5.78 -3.28 -3.28
CA SER A 117 -5.20 -4.39 -4.05
C SER A 117 -4.01 -3.93 -4.90
N ALA A 118 -4.12 -2.76 -5.54
CA ALA A 118 -3.02 -2.18 -6.31
C ALA A 118 -1.81 -1.82 -5.43
N PHE A 119 -2.02 -1.30 -4.22
CA PHE A 119 -0.93 -0.97 -3.30
C PHE A 119 -0.24 -2.22 -2.73
N TYR A 120 -0.99 -3.26 -2.38
CA TYR A 120 -0.42 -4.55 -1.97
C TYR A 120 0.38 -5.21 -3.09
N TYR A 121 -0.09 -5.11 -4.34
CA TYR A 121 0.71 -5.53 -5.49
C TYR A 121 2.02 -4.74 -5.60
N CYS A 122 2.00 -3.42 -5.37
CA CYS A 122 3.23 -2.62 -5.40
C CYS A 122 4.23 -3.08 -4.32
N ILE A 123 3.77 -3.35 -3.11
CA ILE A 123 4.61 -3.88 -2.01
C ILE A 123 5.22 -5.23 -2.42
N TYR A 124 4.40 -6.15 -2.92
CA TYR A 124 4.86 -7.45 -3.41
C TYR A 124 5.91 -7.29 -4.51
N ALA A 125 5.65 -6.47 -5.51
CA ALA A 125 6.56 -6.21 -6.62
C ALA A 125 7.90 -5.62 -6.12
N PHE A 126 7.88 -4.65 -5.21
CA PHE A 126 9.11 -4.10 -4.64
C PHE A 126 9.92 -5.14 -3.86
N ARG A 127 9.28 -6.01 -3.08
CA ARG A 127 9.98 -7.09 -2.38
C ARG A 127 10.71 -8.01 -3.35
N ASN A 128 10.05 -8.37 -4.46
CA ASN A 128 10.67 -9.20 -5.48
C ASN A 128 11.80 -8.47 -6.21
N VAL A 129 11.66 -7.18 -6.51
CA VAL A 129 12.75 -6.37 -7.07
C VAL A 129 13.95 -6.36 -6.11
N CYS A 130 13.75 -6.19 -4.80
CA CYS A 130 14.84 -6.26 -3.84
C CYS A 130 15.52 -7.65 -3.83
N ALA A 131 14.74 -8.73 -3.92
CA ALA A 131 15.28 -10.09 -3.98
C ALA A 131 16.15 -10.31 -5.23
N GLU A 132 15.65 -9.92 -6.41
CA GLU A 132 16.38 -10.01 -7.68
C GLU A 132 17.63 -9.13 -7.68
N LEU A 133 17.54 -7.90 -7.16
CA LEU A 133 18.70 -7.02 -7.01
C LEU A 133 19.73 -7.59 -6.04
N ASN A 134 19.32 -8.23 -4.95
CA ASN A 134 20.25 -8.83 -4.00
C ASN A 134 21.05 -9.97 -4.65
N LEU A 135 20.42 -10.79 -5.50
CA LEU A 135 21.12 -11.82 -6.27
C LEU A 135 22.21 -11.23 -7.17
N LEU A 136 21.94 -10.09 -7.82
CA LEU A 136 22.90 -9.39 -8.66
C LEU A 136 24.03 -8.73 -7.84
N VAL A 137 23.69 -8.13 -6.69
CA VAL A 137 24.61 -7.43 -5.80
C VAL A 137 25.58 -8.38 -5.09
N GLU A 138 25.10 -9.52 -4.58
CA GLU A 138 25.93 -10.52 -3.91
C GLU A 138 27.02 -11.06 -4.82
N ARG A 139 26.67 -11.28 -6.09
CA ARG A 139 27.59 -11.75 -7.10
C ARG A 139 28.72 -10.76 -7.38
N GLN A 140 28.39 -9.47 -7.45
CA GLN A 140 29.34 -8.39 -7.75
C GLN A 140 30.01 -7.81 -6.50
N LYS A 141 29.64 -8.29 -5.30
CA LYS A 141 30.14 -7.82 -3.98
C LYS A 141 29.97 -6.31 -3.77
N LEU A 142 28.83 -5.75 -4.20
CA LEU A 142 28.58 -4.30 -4.17
C LEU A 142 28.02 -3.86 -2.80
N THR A 143 28.90 -3.64 -1.83
CA THR A 143 28.54 -3.37 -0.42
C THR A 143 27.61 -2.17 -0.25
N THR A 144 27.82 -1.08 -1.00
CA THR A 144 26.98 0.13 -0.93
C THR A 144 25.54 -0.14 -1.37
N LEU A 145 25.35 -0.89 -2.45
CA LEU A 145 24.02 -1.27 -2.94
C LEU A 145 23.31 -2.17 -1.92
N LYS A 146 24.03 -3.04 -1.22
CA LYS A 146 23.45 -3.89 -0.19
C LYS A 146 22.79 -3.08 0.93
N TYR A 147 23.42 -1.99 1.39
CA TYR A 147 22.81 -1.10 2.38
C TYR A 147 21.59 -0.35 1.83
N GLN A 148 21.62 0.06 0.56
CA GLN A 148 20.46 0.68 -0.10
C GLN A 148 19.27 -0.29 -0.18
N LEU A 149 19.50 -1.57 -0.49
CA LEU A 149 18.45 -2.59 -0.48
C LEU A 149 17.81 -2.78 0.90
N ILE A 150 18.60 -2.74 1.97
CA ILE A 150 18.09 -2.78 3.35
C ILE A 150 17.18 -1.58 3.62
N ASN A 151 17.58 -0.38 3.20
CA ASN A 151 16.75 0.82 3.34
C ASN A 151 15.43 0.69 2.58
N TYR A 152 15.45 0.16 1.34
CA TYR A 152 14.21 -0.10 0.60
C TYR A 152 13.32 -1.10 1.32
N HIS A 153 13.86 -2.18 1.88
CA HIS A 153 13.08 -3.11 2.70
C HIS A 153 12.40 -2.42 3.88
N ASN A 154 13.10 -1.52 4.56
CA ASN A 154 12.53 -0.75 5.67
C ASN A 154 11.40 0.19 5.20
N GLU A 155 11.58 0.88 4.07
CA GLU A 155 10.55 1.74 3.48
C GLU A 155 9.32 0.95 3.04
N ILE A 156 9.51 -0.21 2.39
CA ILE A 156 8.44 -1.11 1.97
C ILE A 156 7.65 -1.61 3.20
N ASN A 157 8.35 -2.02 4.25
CA ASN A 157 7.72 -2.45 5.50
C ASN A 157 6.95 -1.30 6.17
N LEU A 158 7.45 -0.06 6.09
CA LEU A 158 6.72 1.11 6.58
C LEU A 158 5.45 1.37 5.78
N ILE A 159 5.48 1.22 4.45
CA ILE A 159 4.27 1.34 3.60
C ILE A 159 3.25 0.28 4.00
N GLU A 160 3.67 -0.99 4.07
CA GLU A 160 2.79 -2.10 4.45
C GLU A 160 2.20 -1.88 5.84
N ARG A 161 3.04 -1.49 6.81
CA ARG A 161 2.60 -1.16 8.16
C ARG A 161 1.63 0.00 8.16
N ASN A 162 1.81 1.05 7.37
CA ASN A 162 0.88 2.19 7.33
C ASN A 162 -0.48 1.80 6.72
N LEU A 163 -0.48 0.96 5.68
CA LEU A 163 -1.71 0.40 5.11
C LEU A 163 -2.45 -0.47 6.13
N ASN A 164 -1.68 -1.24 6.92
CA ASN A 164 -2.20 -2.12 7.98
C ASN A 164 -2.50 -1.38 9.31
N GLU A 165 -1.86 -0.25 9.64
CA GLU A 165 -2.10 0.54 10.87
C GLU A 165 -3.35 1.39 10.75
N TYR A 166 -3.74 1.74 9.51
CA TYR A 166 -5.11 2.19 9.24
C TYR A 166 -6.15 1.17 9.72
N GLU A 167 -5.77 -0.11 9.87
CA GLU A 167 -6.63 -1.22 10.31
C GLU A 167 -6.82 -1.26 11.83
N GLN A 168 -5.80 -0.97 12.63
CA GLN A 168 -5.89 -1.14 14.09
C GLN A 168 -6.45 0.09 14.82
N ILE A 169 -6.14 1.31 14.37
CA ILE A 169 -6.52 2.55 15.08
C ILE A 169 -8.03 2.83 14.99
N LYS A 170 -8.77 2.19 14.08
CA LYS A 170 -10.24 2.33 13.98
C LYS A 170 -11.05 1.19 14.58
N ALA A 171 -10.57 -0.06 14.53
CA ALA A 171 -11.20 -1.16 15.25
C ALA A 171 -11.25 -0.87 16.77
N VAL A 172 -10.16 -0.35 17.33
CA VAL A 172 -10.07 0.03 18.76
C VAL A 172 -10.89 1.27 19.10
N ARG A 173 -11.06 2.23 18.17
CA ARG A 173 -11.89 3.43 18.43
C ARG A 173 -13.40 3.14 18.35
N MET A 174 -13.82 2.16 17.56
CA MET A 174 -15.23 1.71 17.55
C MET A 174 -15.56 0.83 18.76
N SER A 175 -14.65 -0.05 19.19
CA SER A 175 -14.82 -0.85 20.42
C SER A 175 -14.80 0.00 21.69
N ASN A 176 -13.94 1.03 21.75
CA ASN A 176 -13.90 1.93 22.91
C ASN A 176 -15.15 2.82 23.00
N ARG A 177 -15.75 3.22 21.87
CA ARG A 177 -17.01 3.99 21.88
C ARG A 177 -18.19 3.14 22.39
N ALA A 178 -18.27 1.88 21.96
CA ALA A 178 -19.25 0.93 22.48
C ALA A 178 -19.11 0.70 24.00
N ARG A 179 -17.88 0.59 24.52
CA ARG A 179 -17.64 0.47 25.98
C ARG A 179 -18.07 1.70 26.79
N TYR A 180 -17.94 2.92 26.26
CA TYR A 180 -18.37 4.12 26.97
C TYR A 180 -19.90 4.29 26.97
N ASP A 181 -20.58 3.86 25.90
CA ASP A 181 -22.05 3.88 25.84
C ASP A 181 -22.65 2.83 26.81
N ASP A 182 -22.03 1.65 26.94
CA ASP A 182 -22.42 0.64 27.93
C ASP A 182 -22.24 1.13 29.37
N ILE A 183 -21.12 1.78 29.69
CA ILE A 183 -20.89 2.34 31.03
C ILE A 183 -21.95 3.39 31.38
N ASN A 184 -22.27 4.31 30.47
CA ASN A 184 -23.29 5.35 30.70
C ASN A 184 -24.70 4.77 30.88
N SER A 185 -25.04 3.68 30.17
CA SER A 185 -26.33 2.99 30.35
C SER A 185 -26.45 2.34 31.73
N VAL A 186 -25.34 1.83 32.28
CA VAL A 186 -25.28 1.21 33.60
C VAL A 186 -25.28 2.25 34.72
N THR A 187 -24.65 3.42 34.54
CA THR A 187 -24.69 4.50 35.55
C THR A 187 -26.04 5.22 35.59
N MET A 188 -26.72 5.42 34.46
CA MET A 188 -28.04 6.09 34.45
C MET A 188 -29.19 5.18 34.93
N ALA A 189 -29.08 3.86 34.77
CA ALA A 189 -30.08 2.92 35.30
C ALA A 189 -30.04 2.76 36.83
N ARG A 190 -29.02 3.30 37.51
CA ARG A 190 -28.86 3.24 38.98
C ARG A 190 -29.27 4.52 39.72
N VAL A 191 -29.79 5.52 39.01
CA VAL A 191 -30.30 6.76 39.60
C VAL A 191 -31.81 6.82 39.41
N VAL A 192 -32.54 6.00 40.18
CA VAL A 192 -33.97 6.14 40.47
C VAL A 192 -34.19 5.72 41.92
#